data_AF-U3M001-F1
#
_entry.id   AF-U3M001-F1
#
_cell.length_a   1.000
_cell.length_b   1.000
_cell.length_c   1.000
_cell.angle_alpha   90.00
_cell.angle_beta   90.00
_cell.angle_gamma   90.00
#
_symmetry.space_group_name_H-M   'P 1'
#
loop_
_entity.id
_entity.type
_entity.pdbx_description
1 polymer ?
#
loop_
_entity_poly.entity_id
_entity_poly.type
_entity_poly.pdbx_seq_one_letter_code
_entity_poly.pdbx_strand_id
1 'polypeptide(L)' 'WRGGRAASFNIIPSSTGAAKAVGKVLPSLNGKLTGMAFRVPTV' A
#
# COMPACT_ATOMS: atom_id res chain seq x y z
N TRP A 1 -4.97 0.65 -15.42
CA TRP A 1 -5.32 0.21 -14.06
C TRP A 1 -4.63 -1.11 -13.75
N ARG A 2 -4.11 -1.29 -12.53
CA ARG A 2 -3.43 -2.54 -12.12
C ARG A 2 -4.33 -3.49 -11.33
N GLY A 3 -5.23 -2.94 -10.50
CA GLY A 3 -6.11 -3.72 -9.62
C GLY A 3 -7.19 -4.55 -10.31
N GLY A 4 -7.48 -4.32 -11.60
CA GLY A 4 -8.46 -5.11 -12.35
C GLY A 4 -7.91 -6.41 -12.96
N ARG A 5 -6.62 -6.73 -12.74
CA ARG A 5 -6.02 -7.99 -13.19
C ARG A 5 -6.37 -9.13 -12.22
N ALA A 6 -6.32 -10.37 -12.68
CA ALA A 6 -6.64 -11.54 -11.87
C ALA A 6 -5.69 -11.68 -10.66
N ALA A 7 -6.23 -11.52 -9.45
CA ALA A 7 -5.44 -11.44 -8.21
C ALA A 7 -4.68 -12.74 -7.91
N SER A 8 -5.27 -13.90 -8.17
CA SER A 8 -4.66 -15.20 -7.88
C SER A 8 -3.49 -15.58 -8.79
N PHE A 9 -3.23 -14.82 -9.85
CA PHE A 9 -2.20 -15.12 -10.85
C PHE A 9 -1.17 -14.01 -11.03
N ASN A 10 -1.25 -12.93 -10.25
CA ASN A 10 -0.40 -11.76 -10.44
C ASN A 10 0.09 -11.20 -9.11
N ILE A 11 1.29 -10.67 -9.13
CA ILE A 11 1.75 -9.71 -8.12
C ILE A 11 1.28 -8.33 -8.56
N ILE A 12 0.38 -7.70 -7.79
CA ILE A 12 -0.28 -6.46 -8.17
C ILE A 12 0.20 -5.30 -7.29
N PRO A 13 1.02 -4.36 -7.81
CA PRO A 13 1.37 -3.16 -7.07
C PRO A 13 0.17 -2.19 -6.99
N SER A 14 -0.03 -1.61 -5.80
CA SER A 14 -1.05 -0.63 -5.47
C SER A 14 -0.47 0.47 -4.59
N SER A 15 -1.02 1.68 -4.68
CA SER A 15 -0.84 2.68 -3.62
C SER A 15 -1.52 2.21 -2.33
N THR A 16 -1.06 2.72 -1.20
CA THR A 16 -1.66 2.50 0.12
C THR A 16 -1.67 3.80 0.93
N GLY A 17 -2.70 3.99 1.75
CA GLY A 17 -2.80 5.12 2.68
C GLY A 17 -2.06 4.90 3.99
N ALA A 18 -1.55 3.69 4.26
CA ALA A 18 -1.01 3.32 5.57
C ALA A 18 0.12 4.24 6.03
N ALA A 19 1.14 4.47 5.19
CA ALA A 19 2.27 5.33 5.56
C ALA A 19 1.85 6.80 5.83
N LYS A 20 0.86 7.31 5.08
CA LYS A 20 0.28 8.64 5.36
C LYS A 20 -0.53 8.67 6.66
N ALA A 21 -1.24 7.58 6.97
CA ALA A 21 -1.98 7.45 8.21
C ALA A 21 -1.04 7.41 9.44
N VAL A 22 0.16 6.82 9.31
CA VAL A 22 1.19 6.87 10.36
C VAL A 22 1.53 8.32 10.71
N GLY A 23 1.67 9.22 9.73
CA GLY A 23 1.91 10.65 10.00
C GLY A 23 0.79 11.35 10.79
N LYS A 24 -0.45 10.87 10.70
CA LYS A 24 -1.58 11.39 11.48
C LYS A 24 -1.60 10.86 12.92
N VAL A 25 -1.19 9.60 13.12
CA VAL A 25 -1.17 8.94 14.43
C VAL A 25 0.10 9.30 15.21
N LEU A 26 1.23 9.46 14.52
CA LEU A 26 2.54 9.81 15.07
C LEU A 26 3.03 11.10 14.39
N PRO A 27 2.69 12.30 14.95
CA PRO A 27 2.99 13.58 14.31
C PRO A 27 4.48 13.82 14.03
N SER A 28 5.38 13.27 14.86
CA SER A 28 6.84 13.37 14.67
C SER A 28 7.35 12.68 13.38
N LEU A 29 6.54 11.78 12.81
CA LEU A 29 6.80 11.04 11.57
C LEU A 29 6.03 11.62 10.36
N ASN A 30 5.26 12.68 10.54
CA ASN A 30 4.47 13.26 9.48
C ASN A 30 5.37 13.74 8.31
N GLY A 31 5.01 13.35 7.10
CA GLY A 31 5.78 13.64 5.88
C GLY A 31 7.08 12.85 5.70
N LYS A 32 7.51 12.05 6.69
CA LYS A 32 8.77 11.29 6.62
C LYS A 32 8.60 9.89 6.03
N LEU A 33 7.39 9.35 6.06
CA LEU A 33 7.10 7.99 5.59
C LEU A 33 6.15 8.01 4.40
N THR A 34 6.47 7.18 3.40
CA THR A 34 5.60 6.85 2.27
C THR A 34 5.71 5.36 1.99
N GLY A 35 4.81 4.81 1.16
CA GLY A 35 4.86 3.39 0.84
C GLY A 35 3.89 2.97 -0.26
N MET A 36 4.09 1.74 -0.71
CA MET A 36 3.23 1.04 -1.65
C MET A 36 2.97 -0.38 -1.14
N ALA A 37 1.97 -1.04 -1.71
CA ALA A 37 1.64 -2.42 -1.38
C ALA A 37 1.76 -3.31 -2.62
N PHE A 38 2.20 -4.54 -2.41
CA PHE A 38 2.09 -5.61 -3.40
C PHE A 38 1.03 -6.59 -2.90
N ARG A 39 -0.02 -6.78 -3.69
CA ARG A 39 -0.99 -7.85 -3.47
C ARG A 39 -0.42 -9.11 -4.11
N VAL A 40 -0.35 -10.18 -3.34
CA VAL A 40 0.21 -11.48 -3.77
C VAL A 40 -0.85 -12.58 -3.60
N PRO A 41 -0.73 -13.72 -4.32
CA PRO A 41 -1.73 -14.79 -4.29
C PRO A 41 -1.71 -15.62 -2.99
N THR A 42 -2.24 -15.05 -1.90
CA THR A 42 -2.36 -15.71 -0.59
C THR A 42 -3.70 -15.37 0.05
N VAL A 43 -4.32 -16.32 0.75
CA VAL A 43 -5.55 -16.13 1.54
C VAL A 43 -5.26 -15.55 2.92
#